data_AF-A0A6M4BLH3-F1
#
_entry.id   AF-A0A6M4BLH3-F1
#
_cell.length_a   1.000
_cell.length_b   1.000
_cell.length_c   1.000
_cell.angle_alpha   90.00
_cell.angle_beta   90.00
_cell.angle_gamma   90.00
#
_symmetry.space_group_name_H-M   'P 1'
#
loop_
_entity.id
_entity.type
_entity.pdbx_description
1 polymer ?
#
loop_
_entity_poly.entity_id
_entity_poly.type
_entity_poly.pdbx_seq_one_letter_code
_entity_poly.pdbx_strand_id
1 'polypeptide(L)'
;HVNYTWDNRISFSHLFLLGWDSTREINAYPPGAGPLAIYKSDEFYNALNYAYTGFSNLSNAIGPYSYDNEDNNITDPLFCLYNYKQGIINGFNESYEFNAEINKTCINFTKNADQDFDSKSFIKNAGFNISFAALVRAKLMFSIKTINFRAAGPITPPDCYRFDVEIIFDNEDHDGQMSLILDAEPYKLACKGDTAYVTDNKIDQVLRSILNILVIIICAASFLLCSRAIYRGD
;
A
#
# COMPACT_ATOMS: atom_id res chain seq x y z
N HIS A 1 -1.30 6.66 15.24
CA HIS A 1 -1.78 6.07 13.98
C HIS A 1 -1.01 6.60 12.77
N VAL A 2 -1.01 7.91 12.50
CA VAL A 2 -0.31 8.51 11.33
C VAL A 2 1.19 8.15 11.25
N ASN A 3 1.92 8.20 12.37
CA ASN A 3 3.34 7.81 12.36
C ASN A 3 3.52 6.32 12.05
N TYR A 4 2.67 5.46 12.62
CA TYR A 4 2.76 4.01 12.40
C TYR A 4 2.52 3.66 10.93
N THR A 5 1.51 4.26 10.29
CA THR A 5 1.24 4.02 8.87
C THR A 5 2.37 4.54 7.98
N TRP A 6 2.96 5.68 8.32
CA TRP A 6 4.13 6.23 7.61
C TRP A 6 5.38 5.37 7.76
N ASP A 7 5.71 4.95 8.98
CA ASP A 7 6.89 4.12 9.28
C ASP A 7 6.79 2.74 8.60
N ASN A 8 5.58 2.16 8.53
CA ASN A 8 5.34 0.93 7.79
C ASN A 8 5.52 1.13 6.28
N ARG A 9 5.04 2.24 5.72
CA ARG A 9 5.27 2.56 4.30
C ARG A 9 6.76 2.65 3.98
N ILE A 10 7.57 3.31 4.81
CA ILE A 10 9.03 3.33 4.65
C ILE A 10 9.61 1.91 4.71
N SER A 11 9.19 1.10 5.69
CA SER A 11 9.65 -0.28 5.84
C SER A 11 9.32 -1.11 4.59
N PHE A 12 8.11 -0.97 4.05
CA PHE A 12 7.69 -1.65 2.82
C PHE A 12 8.48 -1.19 1.60
N SER A 13 8.82 0.11 1.49
CA SER A 13 9.70 0.59 0.43
C SER A 13 11.06 -0.13 0.46
N HIS A 14 11.67 -0.31 1.63
CA HIS A 14 12.92 -1.08 1.76
C HIS A 14 12.78 -2.57 1.48
N LEU A 15 11.62 -3.16 1.77
CA LEU A 15 11.39 -4.59 1.57
C LEU A 15 11.05 -4.95 0.12
N PHE A 16 10.41 -4.04 -0.62
CA PHE A 16 9.79 -4.38 -1.91
C PHE A 16 10.25 -3.52 -3.10
N LEU A 17 10.86 -2.35 -2.88
CA LEU A 17 11.38 -1.53 -3.98
C LEU A 17 12.89 -1.74 -4.18
N LEU A 18 13.25 -2.28 -5.33
CA LEU A 18 14.65 -2.48 -5.70
C LEU A 18 15.35 -1.12 -5.89
N GLY A 19 16.40 -0.87 -5.10
CA GLY A 19 17.19 0.37 -5.18
C GLY A 19 16.62 1.54 -4.37
N TRP A 20 15.67 1.30 -3.46
CA TRP A 20 15.24 2.30 -2.49
C TRP A 20 16.38 2.71 -1.56
N ASP A 21 16.45 3.99 -1.21
CA ASP A 21 17.44 4.53 -0.27
C ASP A 21 16.85 5.63 0.62
N SER A 22 17.56 5.94 1.71
CA SER A 22 17.10 6.85 2.76
C SER A 22 17.00 8.32 2.33
N THR A 23 17.60 8.71 1.21
CA THR A 23 17.48 10.10 0.72
C THR A 23 16.05 10.43 0.26
N ARG A 24 15.22 9.40 0.01
CA ARG A 24 13.82 9.52 -0.42
C ARG A 24 12.80 9.41 0.71
N GLU A 25 13.24 9.26 1.96
CA GLU A 25 12.35 9.15 3.13
C GLU A 25 11.89 10.50 3.67
N ILE A 26 12.58 11.58 3.28
CA ILE A 26 12.33 12.93 3.78
C ILE A 26 11.72 13.76 2.66
N ASN A 27 10.58 14.38 2.93
CA ASN A 27 9.97 15.38 2.06
C ASN A 27 10.73 16.71 2.17
N ALA A 28 11.93 16.77 1.61
CA ALA A 28 12.76 17.98 1.53
C ALA A 28 12.61 18.67 0.17
N TYR A 29 12.71 20.00 0.15
CA TYR A 29 12.73 20.78 -1.09
C TYR A 29 13.98 21.67 -1.16
N PRO A 30 14.86 21.51 -2.17
CA PRO A 30 14.80 20.50 -3.23
C PRO A 30 15.09 19.07 -2.69
N PRO A 31 14.59 18.02 -3.34
CA PRO A 31 14.83 16.65 -2.91
C PRO A 31 16.31 16.27 -3.10
N GLY A 32 16.85 15.45 -2.18
CA GLY A 32 18.25 15.01 -2.23
C GLY A 32 18.55 14.01 -3.35
N ALA A 33 17.52 13.33 -3.87
CA ALA A 33 17.60 12.43 -5.02
C ALA A 33 16.34 12.58 -5.89
N GLY A 34 16.47 12.20 -7.16
CA GLY A 34 15.33 12.10 -8.07
C GLY A 34 14.36 10.97 -7.70
N PRO A 35 13.21 10.87 -8.39
CA PRO A 35 12.28 9.77 -8.19
C PRO A 35 12.99 8.42 -8.43
N LEU A 36 12.56 7.39 -7.69
CA LEU A 36 13.01 6.03 -8.01
C LEU A 36 12.40 5.65 -9.35
N ALA A 37 13.23 5.26 -10.31
CA ALA A 37 12.79 4.97 -11.67
C ALA A 37 13.61 3.85 -12.31
N ILE A 38 12.99 3.23 -13.32
CA ILE A 38 13.50 2.12 -14.12
C ILE A 38 13.70 2.64 -15.55
N TYR A 39 14.82 2.30 -16.16
CA TYR A 39 15.20 2.81 -17.49
C TYR A 39 15.34 1.70 -18.54
N LYS A 40 15.35 0.43 -18.12
CA LYS A 40 15.52 -0.72 -19.01
C LYS A 40 14.43 -1.77 -18.79
N SER A 41 14.07 -2.46 -19.86
CA SER A 41 13.08 -3.54 -19.80
C SER A 41 13.47 -4.67 -18.85
N ASP A 42 14.75 -5.03 -18.76
CA ASP A 42 15.19 -6.09 -17.85
C ASP A 42 15.18 -5.63 -16.38
N GLU A 43 15.40 -4.33 -16.11
CA GLU A 43 15.28 -3.75 -14.77
C GLU A 43 13.83 -3.80 -14.26
N PHE A 44 12.83 -3.69 -15.15
CA PHE A 44 11.41 -3.89 -14.82
C PHE A 44 11.14 -5.30 -14.26
N TYR A 45 11.60 -6.34 -14.96
CA TYR A 45 11.43 -7.72 -14.50
C TYR A 45 12.25 -8.01 -13.23
N ASN A 46 13.44 -7.43 -13.09
CA ASN A 46 14.24 -7.55 -11.87
C ASN A 46 13.54 -6.92 -10.67
N ALA A 47 12.92 -5.76 -10.84
CA ALA A 47 12.15 -5.10 -9.79
C ALA A 47 10.92 -5.93 -9.37
N LEU A 48 10.20 -6.54 -10.33
CA LEU A 48 9.11 -7.49 -10.01
C LEU A 48 9.61 -8.71 -9.25
N ASN A 49 10.74 -9.30 -9.66
CA ASN A 49 11.34 -10.44 -8.98
C ASN A 49 11.75 -10.08 -7.54
N TYR A 50 12.34 -8.90 -7.36
CA TYR A 50 12.74 -8.39 -6.05
C TYR A 50 11.52 -8.21 -5.12
N ALA A 51 10.48 -7.52 -5.60
CA ALA A 51 9.24 -7.32 -4.86
C ALA A 51 8.58 -8.64 -4.47
N TYR A 52 8.47 -9.58 -5.41
CA TYR A 52 7.90 -10.90 -5.15
C TYR A 52 8.71 -11.68 -4.11
N THR A 53 10.04 -11.64 -4.21
CA THR A 53 10.94 -12.32 -3.26
C THR A 53 10.78 -11.73 -1.86
N GLY A 54 10.76 -10.41 -1.74
CA GLY A 54 10.51 -9.71 -0.47
C GLY A 54 9.17 -10.08 0.14
N PHE A 55 8.10 -10.11 -0.68
CA PHE A 55 6.78 -10.54 -0.23
C PHE A 55 6.73 -12.02 0.15
N SER A 56 7.41 -12.92 -0.57
CA SER A 56 7.42 -14.36 -0.24
C SER A 56 8.21 -14.69 1.03
N ASN A 57 9.07 -13.76 1.49
CA ASN A 57 9.95 -13.93 2.64
C ASN A 57 9.66 -12.91 3.75
N LEU A 58 8.38 -12.62 4.02
CA LEU A 58 7.98 -11.72 5.12
C LEU A 58 8.51 -12.16 6.48
N SER A 59 8.75 -13.46 6.69
CA SER A 59 9.32 -14.00 7.93
C SER A 59 10.71 -13.47 8.25
N ASN A 60 11.44 -12.97 7.27
CA ASN A 60 12.78 -12.39 7.45
C ASN A 60 12.72 -10.87 7.75
N ALA A 61 11.53 -10.25 7.74
CA ALA A 61 11.37 -8.86 8.11
C ALA A 61 11.38 -8.68 9.65
N ILE A 62 11.83 -7.51 10.12
CA ILE A 62 11.82 -7.15 11.55
C ILE A 62 10.38 -6.90 12.03
N GLY A 63 9.53 -6.32 11.18
CA GLY A 63 8.14 -6.01 11.53
C GLY A 63 7.30 -7.29 11.65
N PRO A 64 6.32 -7.32 12.57
CA PRO A 64 5.42 -8.47 12.73
C PRO A 64 4.41 -8.51 11.59
N TYR A 65 4.86 -8.95 10.41
CA TYR A 65 4.08 -9.02 9.18
C TYR A 65 3.55 -10.43 8.96
N SER A 66 2.32 -10.51 8.46
CA SER A 66 1.61 -11.75 8.16
C SER A 66 0.82 -11.61 6.87
N TYR A 67 0.55 -12.72 6.20
CA TYR A 67 -0.23 -12.75 4.97
C TYR A 67 -1.73 -12.55 5.24
N ASP A 68 -2.49 -12.13 4.23
CA ASP A 68 -3.93 -11.89 4.36
C ASP A 68 -4.78 -13.18 4.31
N ASN A 69 -4.48 -14.15 5.18
CA ASN A 69 -5.32 -15.33 5.43
C ASN A 69 -5.24 -15.73 6.91
N GLU A 70 -6.01 -16.76 7.30
CA GLU A 70 -6.04 -17.22 8.70
C GLU A 70 -4.88 -18.16 9.04
N ASP A 71 -4.38 -18.92 8.05
CA ASP A 71 -3.30 -19.91 8.23
C ASP A 71 -1.88 -19.31 8.12
N ASN A 72 -1.79 -18.01 7.82
CA ASN A 72 -0.55 -17.29 7.49
C ASN A 72 0.28 -17.97 6.37
N ASN A 73 -0.40 -18.54 5.38
CA ASN A 73 0.23 -19.06 4.17
C ASN A 73 0.47 -17.94 3.15
N ILE A 74 1.43 -18.10 2.25
CA ILE A 74 1.66 -17.12 1.17
C ILE A 74 0.37 -17.01 0.33
N THR A 75 -0.19 -15.81 0.26
CA THR A 75 -1.32 -15.48 -0.62
C THR A 75 -0.82 -15.06 -1.99
N ASP A 76 -1.63 -15.25 -3.03
CA ASP A 76 -1.26 -14.84 -4.38
C ASP A 76 -1.31 -13.32 -4.55
N PRO A 77 -0.19 -12.65 -4.88
CA PRO A 77 -0.23 -11.27 -5.34
C PRO A 77 -1.00 -11.16 -6.66
N LEU A 78 -1.65 -10.03 -6.89
CA LEU A 78 -2.31 -9.72 -8.16
C LEU A 78 -1.42 -8.79 -8.97
N PHE A 79 -1.01 -9.23 -10.15
CA PHE A 79 -0.27 -8.40 -11.11
C PHE A 79 -1.22 -7.92 -12.22
N CYS A 80 -1.33 -6.60 -12.39
CA CYS A 80 -2.20 -5.97 -13.38
C CYS A 80 -1.41 -5.09 -14.35
N LEU A 81 -1.74 -5.17 -15.62
CA LEU A 81 -1.23 -4.34 -16.69
C LEU A 81 -2.34 -3.41 -17.19
N TYR A 82 -2.00 -2.16 -17.41
CA TYR A 82 -2.87 -1.15 -18.00
C TYR A 82 -2.20 -0.69 -19.28
N ASN A 83 -2.75 -1.10 -20.42
CA ASN A 83 -2.19 -0.79 -21.73
C ASN A 83 -3.19 0.04 -22.53
N TYR A 84 -2.68 0.93 -23.37
CA TYR A 84 -3.47 1.46 -24.48
C TYR A 84 -3.92 0.32 -25.38
N LYS A 85 -5.15 0.40 -25.87
CA LYS A 85 -5.72 -0.59 -26.79
C LYS A 85 -4.91 -0.68 -28.08
N GLN A 86 -4.32 0.43 -28.51
CA GLN A 86 -3.33 0.49 -29.59
C GLN A 86 -2.26 1.53 -29.22
N GLY A 87 -0.99 1.14 -29.28
CA GLY A 87 0.15 1.99 -28.97
C GLY A 87 1.39 1.50 -29.71
N ILE A 88 1.39 1.69 -31.03
CA ILE A 88 2.53 1.31 -31.90
C ILE A 88 3.22 2.61 -32.32
N ILE A 89 4.50 2.74 -31.99
CA ILE A 89 5.31 3.91 -32.32
C ILE A 89 6.39 3.48 -33.30
N ASN A 90 6.35 4.03 -34.51
CA ASN A 90 7.36 3.84 -35.54
C ASN A 90 8.27 5.06 -35.61
N GLY A 91 9.24 5.12 -34.68
CA GLY A 91 10.15 6.27 -34.60
C GLY A 91 10.98 6.52 -35.87
N PHE A 92 11.24 5.49 -36.68
CA PHE A 92 12.05 5.60 -37.90
C PHE A 92 11.40 6.44 -39.02
N ASN A 93 10.08 6.56 -39.03
CA ASN A 93 9.33 7.34 -40.00
C ASN A 93 8.30 8.26 -39.35
N GLU A 94 8.47 8.54 -38.04
CA GLU A 94 7.63 9.47 -37.26
C GLU A 94 6.13 9.17 -37.32
N SER A 95 5.75 7.89 -37.52
CA SER A 95 4.35 7.46 -37.57
C SER A 95 3.94 6.68 -36.32
N TYR A 96 2.66 6.69 -36.01
CA TYR A 96 2.13 5.94 -34.87
C TYR A 96 0.69 5.48 -35.12
N GLU A 97 0.32 4.38 -34.46
CA GLU A 97 -1.06 3.92 -34.33
C GLU A 97 -1.45 4.00 -32.86
N PHE A 98 -2.46 4.82 -32.56
CA PHE A 98 -2.82 5.15 -31.18
C PHE A 98 -4.32 5.04 -30.93
N ASN A 99 -4.66 4.38 -29.84
CA ASN A 99 -6.00 4.36 -29.27
C ASN A 99 -5.87 4.50 -27.74
N ALA A 100 -6.32 5.64 -27.23
CA ALA A 100 -6.21 6.02 -25.82
C ALA A 100 -7.07 5.18 -24.85
N GLU A 101 -7.96 4.31 -25.35
CA GLU A 101 -8.75 3.42 -24.50
C GLU A 101 -7.83 2.48 -23.71
N ILE A 102 -7.98 2.45 -22.38
CA ILE A 102 -7.14 1.65 -21.50
C ILE A 102 -7.77 0.28 -21.28
N ASN A 103 -7.04 -0.76 -21.67
CA ASN A 103 -7.37 -2.15 -21.35
C ASN A 103 -6.60 -2.59 -20.09
N LYS A 104 -7.34 -3.04 -19.08
CA LYS A 104 -6.79 -3.64 -17.87
C LYS A 104 -6.81 -5.17 -17.98
N THR A 105 -5.67 -5.80 -17.79
CA THR A 105 -5.55 -7.26 -17.67
C THR A 105 -4.82 -7.60 -16.38
N CYS A 106 -5.25 -8.65 -15.68
CA CYS A 106 -4.63 -9.06 -14.43
C CYS A 106 -4.41 -10.57 -14.37
N ILE A 107 -3.38 -10.98 -13.65
CA ILE A 107 -3.03 -12.37 -13.37
C ILE A 107 -2.60 -12.53 -11.91
N ASN A 108 -2.92 -13.69 -11.34
CA ASN A 108 -2.39 -14.08 -10.05
C ASN A 108 -0.92 -14.45 -10.21
N PHE A 109 -0.06 -13.84 -9.40
CA PHE A 109 1.39 -13.99 -9.42
C PHE A 109 1.80 -15.13 -8.47
N THR A 110 1.35 -16.34 -8.75
CA THR A 110 1.58 -17.52 -7.89
C THR A 110 2.89 -18.22 -8.23
N LYS A 111 3.72 -18.52 -7.22
CA LYS A 111 4.91 -19.38 -7.39
C LYS A 111 4.51 -20.84 -7.31
N ASN A 112 4.99 -21.64 -8.26
CA ASN A 112 4.95 -23.11 -8.15
C ASN A 112 6.03 -23.57 -7.18
N ALA A 113 5.70 -24.52 -6.29
CA ALA A 113 6.55 -24.92 -5.15
C ALA A 113 8.00 -25.33 -5.52
N ASP A 114 8.22 -25.83 -6.74
CA ASP A 114 9.48 -26.45 -7.16
C ASP A 114 10.39 -25.57 -8.04
N GLN A 115 10.07 -24.29 -8.27
CA GLN A 115 10.84 -23.42 -9.18
C GLN A 115 11.11 -22.04 -8.61
N ASP A 116 12.30 -21.50 -8.86
CA ASP A 116 12.60 -20.09 -8.61
C ASP A 116 11.65 -19.20 -9.42
N PHE A 117 11.17 -18.13 -8.79
CA PHE A 117 10.19 -17.26 -9.43
C PHE A 117 10.91 -16.30 -10.40
N ASP A 118 10.62 -16.44 -11.69
CA ASP A 118 11.03 -15.49 -12.72
C ASP A 118 9.80 -14.84 -13.37
N SER A 119 9.60 -13.55 -13.09
CA SER A 119 8.47 -12.76 -13.58
C SER A 119 8.40 -12.72 -15.10
N LYS A 120 9.54 -12.66 -15.80
CA LYS A 120 9.58 -12.57 -17.27
C LYS A 120 9.01 -13.84 -17.91
N SER A 121 9.50 -15.01 -17.47
CA SER A 121 9.00 -16.29 -17.93
C SER A 121 7.56 -16.54 -17.48
N PHE A 122 7.21 -16.16 -16.25
CA PHE A 122 5.85 -16.31 -15.72
C PHE A 122 4.81 -15.55 -16.55
N ILE A 123 5.06 -14.26 -16.79
CA ILE A 123 4.17 -13.38 -17.58
C ILE A 123 4.02 -13.91 -19.00
N LYS A 124 5.14 -14.32 -19.63
CA LYS A 124 5.13 -14.89 -20.98
C LYS A 124 4.34 -16.20 -21.06
N ASN A 125 4.51 -17.10 -20.09
CA ASN A 125 3.81 -18.37 -20.02
C ASN A 125 2.30 -18.20 -19.77
N ALA A 126 1.91 -17.15 -19.05
CA ALA A 126 0.52 -16.75 -18.88
C ALA A 126 -0.12 -16.15 -20.15
N GLY A 127 0.64 -16.08 -21.26
CA GLY A 127 0.17 -15.57 -22.55
C GLY A 127 0.23 -14.05 -22.69
N PHE A 128 0.89 -13.35 -21.77
CA PHE A 128 1.06 -11.90 -21.81
C PHE A 128 2.40 -11.55 -22.42
N ASN A 129 2.40 -10.66 -23.41
CA ASN A 129 3.60 -10.03 -23.94
C ASN A 129 3.53 -8.52 -23.66
N ILE A 130 4.45 -8.01 -22.84
CA ILE A 130 4.45 -6.60 -22.44
C ILE A 130 5.04 -5.77 -23.58
N SER A 131 4.20 -4.94 -24.19
CA SER A 131 4.64 -3.88 -25.10
C SER A 131 4.84 -2.60 -24.30
N PHE A 132 6.09 -2.27 -23.95
CA PHE A 132 6.40 -1.03 -23.21
C PHE A 132 5.98 0.26 -23.95
N ALA A 133 5.83 0.20 -25.28
CA ALA A 133 5.30 1.31 -26.07
C ALA A 133 3.80 1.57 -25.83
N ALA A 134 3.04 0.54 -25.44
CA ALA A 134 1.61 0.65 -25.14
C ALA A 134 1.31 0.58 -23.64
N LEU A 135 2.29 0.23 -22.80
CA LEU A 135 2.13 0.10 -21.37
C LEU A 135 2.03 1.47 -20.71
N VAL A 136 0.86 1.77 -20.15
CA VAL A 136 0.61 2.99 -19.39
C VAL A 136 1.13 2.84 -17.97
N ARG A 137 0.78 1.72 -17.33
CA ARG A 137 1.29 1.37 -16.00
C ARG A 137 1.14 -0.12 -15.72
N ALA A 138 1.96 -0.64 -14.81
CA ALA A 138 1.76 -1.96 -14.22
C ALA A 138 1.64 -1.84 -12.70
N LYS A 139 0.90 -2.77 -12.08
CA LYS A 139 0.72 -2.82 -10.63
C LYS A 139 0.94 -4.23 -10.12
N LEU A 140 1.78 -4.40 -9.11
CA LEU A 140 1.84 -5.61 -8.29
C LEU A 140 1.18 -5.30 -6.95
N MET A 141 0.12 -6.04 -6.63
CA MET A 141 -0.76 -5.76 -5.49
C MET A 141 -0.81 -6.95 -4.55
N PHE A 142 -0.68 -6.71 -3.25
CA PHE A 142 -0.83 -7.74 -2.22
C PHE A 142 -1.19 -7.09 -0.88
N SER A 143 -1.69 -7.89 0.07
CA SER A 143 -2.13 -7.39 1.37
C SER A 143 -1.29 -8.01 2.49
N ILE A 144 -0.88 -7.17 3.44
CA ILE A 144 -0.07 -7.55 4.60
C ILE A 144 -0.79 -7.16 5.88
N LYS A 145 -0.94 -8.10 6.80
CA LYS A 145 -1.45 -7.85 8.15
C LYS A 145 -0.32 -7.57 9.11
N THR A 146 -0.56 -6.64 10.03
CA THR A 146 0.36 -6.36 11.14
C THR A 146 -0.40 -5.87 12.37
N ILE A 147 0.32 -5.79 13.49
CA ILE A 147 -0.22 -5.34 14.77
C ILE A 147 0.64 -4.21 15.32
N ASN A 148 -0.03 -3.13 15.71
CA ASN A 148 0.60 -2.03 16.41
C ASN A 148 0.49 -2.24 17.91
N PHE A 149 1.58 -2.71 18.53
CA PHE A 149 1.68 -2.86 19.98
C PHE A 149 1.80 -1.53 20.73
N ARG A 150 2.10 -0.42 20.06
CA ARG A 150 2.16 0.91 20.69
C ARG A 150 0.75 1.43 20.94
N ALA A 151 0.16 0.93 22.01
CA ALA A 151 -1.09 1.39 22.58
C ALA A 151 -0.96 2.83 23.10
N ALA A 152 -2.07 3.58 23.12
CA ALA A 152 -2.15 4.93 23.68
C ALA A 152 -2.09 4.97 25.24
N GLY A 153 -1.51 3.94 25.86
CA GLY A 153 -1.43 3.74 27.31
C GLY A 153 -1.46 2.25 27.69
N PRO A 154 -1.18 1.91 28.95
CA PRO A 154 -1.12 0.52 29.43
C PRO A 154 -2.46 -0.25 29.39
N ILE A 155 -3.57 0.45 29.20
CA ILE A 155 -4.94 -0.14 29.24
C ILE A 155 -5.57 -0.19 27.84
N THR A 156 -4.98 0.48 26.84
CA THR A 156 -5.55 0.49 25.49
C THR A 156 -5.10 -0.76 24.73
N PRO A 157 -6.00 -1.51 24.09
CA PRO A 157 -5.60 -2.67 23.30
C PRO A 157 -4.72 -2.28 22.10
N PRO A 158 -3.91 -3.22 21.58
CA PRO A 158 -3.20 -3.02 20.33
C PRO A 158 -4.18 -2.88 19.16
N ASP A 159 -3.73 -2.20 18.11
CA ASP A 159 -4.50 -2.05 16.89
C ASP A 159 -4.01 -3.04 15.82
N CYS A 160 -4.93 -3.73 15.17
CA CYS A 160 -4.64 -4.60 14.04
C CYS A 160 -4.83 -3.82 12.74
N TYR A 161 -3.87 -3.94 11.82
CA TYR A 161 -3.91 -3.30 10.52
C TYR A 161 -3.78 -4.34 9.41
N ARG A 162 -4.46 -4.10 8.30
CA ARG A 162 -4.13 -4.65 6.98
C ARG A 162 -3.65 -3.50 6.12
N PHE A 163 -2.49 -3.65 5.50
CA PHE A 163 -2.01 -2.74 4.48
C PHE A 163 -2.27 -3.37 3.12
N ASP A 164 -2.97 -2.67 2.25
CA ASP A 164 -3.08 -3.02 0.84
C ASP A 164 -1.92 -2.32 0.13
N VAL A 165 -0.89 -3.09 -0.20
CA VAL A 165 0.36 -2.62 -0.80
C VAL A 165 0.22 -2.69 -2.31
N GLU A 166 0.50 -1.56 -2.98
CA GLU A 166 0.58 -1.45 -4.42
C GLU A 166 1.97 -0.97 -4.83
N ILE A 167 2.66 -1.78 -5.63
CA ILE A 167 3.90 -1.39 -6.31
C ILE A 167 3.52 -0.99 -7.72
N ILE A 168 3.68 0.29 -8.03
CA ILE A 168 3.21 0.92 -9.26
C ILE A 168 4.42 1.24 -10.13
N PHE A 169 4.39 0.69 -11.33
CA PHE A 169 5.31 0.99 -12.42
C PHE A 169 4.61 1.97 -13.35
N ASP A 170 4.90 3.24 -13.21
CA ASP A 170 4.25 4.32 -13.95
C ASP A 170 5.06 4.69 -15.20
N ASN A 171 4.43 4.58 -16.36
CA ASN A 171 5.00 4.87 -17.66
C ASN A 171 4.08 5.78 -18.49
N GLU A 172 3.20 6.56 -17.83
CA GLU A 172 2.20 7.41 -18.48
C GLU A 172 2.81 8.42 -19.47
N ASP A 173 3.99 8.97 -19.15
CA ASP A 173 4.67 9.99 -19.97
C ASP A 173 5.47 9.41 -21.15
N HIS A 174 5.73 8.10 -21.18
CA HIS A 174 6.49 7.40 -22.23
C HIS A 174 7.83 8.05 -22.62
N ASP A 175 8.51 8.71 -21.68
CA ASP A 175 9.76 9.46 -21.89
C ASP A 175 11.04 8.63 -21.67
N GLY A 176 10.89 7.34 -21.38
CA GLY A 176 11.98 6.41 -21.06
C GLY A 176 12.35 6.36 -19.57
N GLN A 177 11.68 7.14 -18.72
CA GLN A 177 11.79 7.09 -17.27
C GLN A 177 10.51 6.50 -16.67
N MET A 178 10.52 5.20 -16.35
CA MET A 178 9.39 4.56 -15.68
C MET A 178 9.49 4.74 -14.17
N SER A 179 8.62 5.52 -13.56
CA SER A 179 8.64 5.76 -12.12
C SER A 179 8.20 4.52 -11.34
N LEU A 180 8.92 4.20 -10.26
CA LEU A 180 8.62 3.07 -9.37
C LEU A 180 8.16 3.60 -8.02
N ILE A 181 6.87 3.39 -7.73
CA ILE A 181 6.17 3.98 -6.58
C ILE A 181 5.61 2.86 -5.70
N LEU A 182 5.64 3.05 -4.39
CA LEU A 182 4.95 2.19 -3.44
C LEU A 182 3.90 2.98 -2.65
N ASP A 183 2.67 2.49 -2.73
CA ASP A 183 1.56 2.91 -1.89
C ASP A 183 1.15 1.76 -0.97
N ALA A 184 0.74 2.11 0.24
CA ALA A 184 0.37 1.15 1.27
C ALA A 184 -0.82 1.71 2.06
N GLU A 185 -2.03 1.40 1.59
CA GLU A 185 -3.26 1.93 2.18
C GLU A 185 -3.59 1.16 3.48
N PRO A 186 -3.69 1.84 4.63
CA PRO A 186 -3.93 1.18 5.91
C PRO A 186 -5.43 1.00 6.21
N TYR A 187 -5.83 -0.24 6.46
CA TYR A 187 -7.16 -0.61 6.94
C TYR A 187 -7.08 -1.09 8.39
N LYS A 188 -7.78 -0.41 9.29
CA LYS A 188 -7.90 -0.86 10.68
C LYS A 188 -8.85 -2.06 10.75
N LEU A 189 -8.35 -3.17 11.28
CA LEU A 189 -9.13 -4.38 11.51
C LEU A 189 -9.61 -4.44 12.96
N ALA A 190 -10.73 -5.15 13.18
CA ALA A 190 -11.13 -5.56 14.52
C ALA A 190 -10.20 -6.69 14.98
N CYS A 191 -9.35 -6.41 15.97
CA CYS A 191 -8.57 -7.47 16.61
C CYS A 191 -9.53 -8.45 17.29
N LYS A 192 -9.30 -9.76 17.09
CA LYS A 192 -10.05 -10.83 17.79
C LYS A 192 -9.70 -10.92 19.30
N GLY A 193 -8.99 -9.92 19.83
CA GLY A 193 -8.71 -9.73 21.26
C GLY A 193 -7.44 -10.42 21.75
N ASP A 194 -6.93 -9.94 22.88
CA ASP A 194 -5.93 -10.66 23.67
C ASP A 194 -6.62 -11.88 24.30
N THR A 195 -6.14 -13.09 24.00
CA THR A 195 -6.71 -14.33 24.55
C THR A 195 -6.41 -14.51 26.05
N ALA A 196 -5.50 -13.72 26.61
CA ALA A 196 -5.09 -13.76 28.02
C ALA A 196 -5.65 -12.60 28.87
N TYR A 197 -5.81 -11.38 28.32
CA TYR A 197 -6.16 -10.17 29.10
C TYR A 197 -7.43 -9.44 28.61
N VAL A 198 -8.58 -10.14 28.62
CA VAL A 198 -9.87 -9.63 28.09
C VAL A 198 -10.52 -8.53 28.95
N THR A 199 -10.25 -8.48 30.26
CA THR A 199 -10.97 -7.62 31.22
C THR A 199 -10.60 -6.13 31.13
N ASP A 200 -9.33 -5.80 30.91
CA ASP A 200 -8.84 -4.41 30.99
C ASP A 200 -9.29 -3.57 29.79
N ASN A 201 -9.34 -4.17 28.60
CA ASN A 201 -9.76 -3.51 27.36
C ASN A 201 -11.22 -3.03 27.39
N LYS A 202 -12.11 -3.77 28.07
CA LYS A 202 -13.53 -3.39 28.20
C LYS A 202 -13.72 -2.18 29.12
N ILE A 203 -12.90 -2.03 30.14
CA ILE A 203 -13.00 -0.94 31.12
C ILE A 203 -12.63 0.40 30.48
N ASP A 204 -11.53 0.47 29.71
CA ASP A 204 -11.13 1.69 28.98
C ASP A 204 -12.22 2.14 28.00
N GLN A 205 -12.80 1.20 27.25
CA GLN A 205 -13.84 1.51 26.27
C GLN A 205 -15.11 2.10 26.91
N VAL A 206 -15.51 1.58 28.08
CA VAL A 206 -16.65 2.10 28.85
C VAL A 206 -16.35 3.49 29.43
N LEU A 207 -15.19 3.67 30.04
CA LEU A 207 -14.80 4.96 30.64
C LEU A 207 -14.73 6.09 29.60
N ARG A 208 -14.14 5.81 28.43
CA ARG A 208 -14.10 6.78 27.30
C ARG A 208 -15.51 7.13 26.80
N SER A 209 -16.39 6.14 26.71
CA SER A 209 -17.77 6.36 26.28
C SER A 209 -18.53 7.27 27.26
N ILE A 210 -18.39 7.04 28.56
CA ILE A 210 -19.00 7.87 29.61
C ILE A 210 -18.47 9.30 29.53
N LEU A 211 -17.15 9.48 29.41
CA LEU A 211 -16.53 10.81 29.30
C LEU A 211 -17.09 11.58 28.11
N ASN A 212 -17.16 10.95 26.93
CA ASN A 212 -17.68 11.59 25.72
C ASN A 212 -19.15 12.01 25.87
N ILE A 213 -19.99 11.17 26.49
CA ILE A 213 -21.40 11.49 26.76
C ILE A 213 -21.50 12.71 27.69
N LEU A 214 -20.70 12.76 28.76
CA LEU A 214 -20.69 13.90 29.68
C LEU A 214 -20.26 15.19 28.98
N VAL A 215 -19.23 15.14 28.13
CA VAL A 215 -18.78 16.29 27.33
C VAL A 215 -19.90 16.80 26.43
N ILE A 216 -20.59 15.90 25.71
CA ILE A 216 -21.73 16.26 24.85
C ILE A 216 -22.82 16.97 25.64
N ILE A 217 -23.16 16.48 26.85
CA ILE A 217 -24.19 17.09 27.70
C ILE A 217 -23.78 18.50 28.13
N ILE A 218 -22.54 18.70 28.57
CA ILE A 218 -22.03 20.01 29.00
C ILE A 218 -22.02 20.99 27.82
N CYS A 219 -21.54 20.55 26.65
CA CYS A 219 -21.55 21.37 25.44
C CYS A 219 -22.97 21.76 25.02
N ALA A 220 -23.93 20.82 25.05
CA ALA A 220 -25.33 21.09 24.73
C ALA A 220 -25.97 22.07 25.72
N ALA A 221 -25.72 21.91 27.03
CA ALA A 221 -26.21 22.83 28.05
C ALA A 221 -25.65 24.25 27.86
N SER A 222 -24.34 24.36 27.59
CA SER A 222 -23.69 25.64 27.28
C SER A 222 -24.29 26.30 26.04
N PHE A 223 -24.48 25.52 24.95
CA PHE A 223 -25.09 26.01 23.72
C PHE A 223 -26.52 26.55 23.94
N LEU A 224 -27.34 25.85 24.73
CA LEU A 224 -28.70 26.29 25.08
C LEU A 224 -28.69 27.58 25.90
N LEU A 225 -27.80 27.70 26.88
CA LEU A 225 -27.67 28.90 27.70
C LEU A 225 -27.20 30.11 26.88
N CYS A 226 -26.21 29.92 26.00
CA CYS A 226 -25.73 30.97 25.08
C CYS A 226 -26.82 31.40 24.10
N SER A 227 -27.56 30.46 23.51
CA SER A 227 -28.67 30.76 22.61
C SER A 227 -29.76 31.58 23.29
N ARG A 228 -30.07 31.26 24.56
CA ARG A 228 -31.02 32.02 25.38
C ARG A 228 -30.54 33.43 25.70
N ALA A 229 -29.23 33.61 25.92
CA ALA A 229 -28.65 34.92 26.18
C ALA A 229 -28.73 35.82 24.94
N ILE A 230 -28.43 35.28 23.75
CA ILE A 230 -28.57 36.00 22.47
C ILE A 230 -30.03 36.41 22.25
N TYR A 231 -30.99 35.49 22.40
CA TYR A 231 -32.42 35.78 22.22
C TYR A 231 -32.96 36.85 23.19
N ARG A 232 -32.30 37.08 24.34
CA ARG A 232 -32.67 38.11 25.31
C ARG A 232 -31.88 39.41 25.16
N GLY A 233 -30.79 39.39 24.38
CA GLY A 233 -29.91 40.53 24.13
C GLY A 233 -30.31 41.38 22.94
N ASP A 234 -31.21 40.86 22.09
CA ASP A 234 -32.03 41.61 21.12
C ASP A 234 -33.43 41.90 21.73
#